data_AF-A0A4Q5WSG9-F1
#
_entry.id   AF-A0A4Q5WSG9-F1
#
_cell.length_a   1.000
_cell.length_b   1.000
_cell.length_c   1.000
_cell.angle_alpha   90.00
_cell.angle_beta   90.00
_cell.angle_gamma   90.00
#
_symmetry.space_group_name_H-M   'P 1'
#
loop_
_entity.id
_entity.type
_entity.pdbx_description
1 polymer ?
#
loop_
_entity_poly.entity_id
_entity_poly.type
_entity_poly.pdbx_seq_one_letter_code
_entity_poly.pdbx_strand_id
1 'polypeptide(L)'
;MRLWGILFLLIGVAACGGGDQKPAAGKTGEGTDAGNGSFAGQFREVKLPYSLTDTALLDGTDTSTLRHTGFTESLPDSLRSELFPGGKVRYTPLARMAAEGGGAYYVVKAAAGARKAALLYVCDKEQRIVGVFPFLVPDGDASTSQASSIDKSYSITRSVVQKKDNETASDGKDVYIYNTALKSFTLIMTDPLEDRRDVLNPIDTLKRTHPLAGDYVRNERNFISVRDARSTSEISFYIHFEKDEDCNGELKGTALLTSSKTAVYRQGGDPCVLELTFGANSVTMREMEGCGSHRGLKCLFEGNFPRKKEVSSKPAPKKKVKK
;
A
#
# COMPACT_ATOMS: atom_id res chain seq x y z
N MET A 1 -25.53 95.03 1.92
CA MET A 1 -25.22 93.72 1.28
C MET A 1 -24.57 92.84 2.34
N ARG A 2 -25.41 92.23 3.19
CA ARG A 2 -25.82 90.81 3.20
C ARG A 2 -24.72 89.87 3.70
N LEU A 3 -24.76 89.55 5.00
CA LEU A 3 -24.68 88.18 5.52
C LEU A 3 -25.19 88.14 6.98
N TRP A 4 -26.52 88.04 7.11
CA TRP A 4 -27.20 87.21 8.12
C TRP A 4 -26.70 85.77 7.94
N GLY A 5 -26.56 84.89 8.94
CA GLY A 5 -27.18 84.79 10.25
C GLY A 5 -27.53 83.31 10.47
N ILE A 6 -27.72 82.94 11.74
CA ILE A 6 -28.42 81.73 12.22
C ILE A 6 -27.54 80.51 12.56
N LEU A 7 -27.18 80.52 13.85
CA LEU A 7 -27.18 79.40 14.79
C LEU A 7 -28.47 78.54 14.67
N PHE A 8 -28.35 77.24 14.43
CA PHE A 8 -29.30 76.27 15.01
C PHE A 8 -28.62 74.93 15.32
N LEU A 9 -28.66 74.66 16.62
CA LEU A 9 -28.36 73.46 17.36
C LEU A 9 -29.41 72.40 17.05
N LEU A 10 -29.02 71.18 16.67
CA LEU A 10 -29.80 69.96 16.94
C LEU A 10 -28.89 68.73 17.05
N ILE A 11 -28.91 68.18 18.26
CA ILE A 11 -28.27 66.98 18.75
C ILE A 11 -29.01 65.75 18.19
N GLY A 12 -28.28 64.69 17.80
CA GLY A 12 -28.88 63.45 17.33
C GLY A 12 -27.91 62.27 17.17
N VAL A 13 -27.46 61.73 18.32
CA VAL A 13 -27.08 60.33 18.59
C VAL A 13 -25.80 59.74 17.97
N ALA A 14 -24.96 59.29 18.90
CA ALA A 14 -23.71 58.55 18.83
C ALA A 14 -23.61 57.38 17.82
N ALA A 15 -22.44 57.27 17.18
CA ALA A 15 -21.66 56.02 17.12
C ALA A 15 -20.20 56.34 16.76
N CYS A 16 -19.28 56.02 17.67
CA CYS A 16 -17.84 56.08 17.46
C CYS A 16 -17.36 54.94 16.56
N GLY A 17 -16.34 55.22 15.73
CA GLY A 17 -15.33 54.22 15.37
C GLY A 17 -14.95 54.15 13.89
N GLY A 18 -13.83 54.78 13.54
CA GLY A 18 -12.80 54.25 12.63
C GLY A 18 -13.18 54.09 11.16
N GLY A 19 -12.69 55.00 10.32
CA GLY A 19 -12.81 54.88 8.87
C GLY A 19 -11.98 53.75 8.29
N ASP A 20 -12.42 53.26 7.13
CA ASP A 20 -11.53 52.90 6.04
C ASP A 20 -12.26 53.00 4.69
N GLN A 21 -11.46 53.37 3.70
CA GLN A 21 -11.84 53.83 2.37
C GLN A 21 -12.57 52.75 1.55
N LYS A 22 -13.60 53.19 0.84
CA LYS A 22 -14.30 52.41 -0.18
C LYS A 22 -13.74 52.78 -1.56
N PRO A 23 -13.23 51.84 -2.37
CA PRO A 23 -13.21 52.01 -3.81
C PRO A 23 -14.41 51.31 -4.45
N ALA A 24 -14.74 51.83 -5.62
CA ALA A 24 -16.01 51.69 -6.30
C ALA A 24 -16.29 50.30 -6.89
N ALA A 25 -17.59 50.03 -7.02
CA ALA A 25 -18.15 48.92 -7.76
C ALA A 25 -17.84 48.99 -9.26
N GLY A 26 -17.46 47.83 -9.83
CA GLY A 26 -17.28 47.62 -11.26
C GLY A 26 -17.47 46.15 -11.66
N LYS A 27 -18.73 45.78 -11.92
CA LYS A 27 -19.25 44.75 -12.85
C LYS A 27 -18.73 43.29 -12.81
N THR A 28 -19.58 42.44 -12.25
CA THR A 28 -20.09 41.13 -12.75
C THR A 28 -19.12 40.13 -13.39
N GLY A 29 -18.84 39.07 -12.62
CA GLY A 29 -18.46 37.73 -13.06
C GLY A 29 -18.85 36.74 -11.96
N GLU A 30 -19.46 35.62 -12.34
CA GLU A 30 -20.25 34.70 -11.51
C GLU A 30 -19.58 34.10 -10.27
N GLY A 31 -20.40 33.88 -9.24
CA GLY A 31 -20.26 32.79 -8.26
C GLY A 31 -19.07 32.85 -7.30
N THR A 32 -19.13 33.73 -6.29
CA THR A 32 -18.26 33.59 -5.12
C THR A 32 -19.08 33.01 -3.97
N ASP A 33 -18.92 31.71 -3.74
CA ASP A 33 -19.41 31.04 -2.54
C ASP A 33 -18.85 31.74 -1.30
N ALA A 34 -19.78 32.19 -0.44
CA ALA A 34 -19.52 32.73 0.86
C ALA A 34 -19.02 31.60 1.79
N GLY A 35 -17.78 31.74 2.29
CA GLY A 35 -17.19 30.85 3.29
C GLY A 35 -15.70 30.56 3.14
N ASN A 36 -14.93 31.38 2.42
CA ASN A 36 -13.53 31.08 2.10
C ASN A 36 -12.55 31.80 3.05
N GLY A 37 -12.24 31.18 4.18
CA GLY A 37 -10.84 31.21 4.61
C GLY A 37 -10.01 30.60 3.49
N SER A 38 -8.87 31.22 3.14
CA SER A 38 -7.94 30.66 2.15
C SER A 38 -7.76 29.16 2.41
N PHE A 39 -7.89 28.32 1.38
CA PHE A 39 -7.78 26.86 1.48
C PHE A 39 -6.58 26.40 2.32
N ALA A 40 -5.44 27.04 2.13
CA ALA A 40 -4.23 26.78 2.90
C ALA A 40 -4.38 27.07 4.40
N GLY A 41 -5.23 28.04 4.78
CA GLY A 41 -5.56 28.39 6.15
C GLY A 41 -6.49 27.40 6.87
N GLN A 42 -7.01 26.39 6.18
CA GLN A 42 -7.73 25.28 6.82
C GLN A 42 -6.77 24.21 7.38
N PHE A 43 -5.48 24.29 7.03
CA PHE A 43 -4.47 23.36 7.49
C PHE A 43 -3.59 23.98 8.56
N ARG A 44 -3.21 23.18 9.56
CA ARG A 44 -2.14 23.55 10.49
C ARG A 44 -0.81 23.54 9.76
N GLU A 45 -0.11 24.67 9.76
CA GLU A 45 1.25 24.74 9.24
C GLU A 45 2.23 24.04 10.20
N VAL A 46 3.04 23.13 9.66
CA VAL A 46 4.04 22.36 10.41
C VAL A 46 5.37 22.38 9.67
N LYS A 47 6.47 22.29 10.43
CA LYS A 47 7.83 22.18 9.89
C LYS A 47 8.21 20.70 9.75
N LEU A 48 9.09 20.40 8.79
CA LEU A 48 9.70 19.08 8.66
C LEU A 48 10.78 18.86 9.74
N PRO A 49 10.95 17.63 10.26
CA PRO A 49 10.20 16.42 9.91
C PRO A 49 8.78 16.42 10.51
N TYR A 50 7.86 15.71 9.85
CA TYR A 50 6.50 15.46 10.33
C TYR A 50 6.25 13.96 10.42
N SER A 51 5.57 13.51 11.48
CA SER A 51 5.17 12.12 11.66
C SER A 51 3.71 12.00 12.09
N LEU A 52 3.11 10.87 11.73
CA LEU A 52 1.74 10.51 12.09
C LEU A 52 1.70 9.02 12.45
N THR A 53 1.14 8.70 13.60
CA THR A 53 0.89 7.30 14.03
C THR A 53 -0.55 6.90 13.71
N ASP A 54 -0.79 5.60 13.62
CA ASP A 54 -2.13 5.02 13.48
C ASP A 54 -3.07 5.45 14.60
N THR A 55 -2.59 5.41 15.84
CA THR A 55 -3.33 5.80 17.04
C THR A 55 -3.79 7.26 16.92
N ALA A 56 -2.88 8.17 16.58
CA ALA A 56 -3.22 9.58 16.36
C ALA A 56 -4.23 9.78 15.20
N LEU A 57 -4.10 9.00 14.12
CA LEU A 57 -5.03 9.05 13.00
C LEU A 57 -6.42 8.53 13.38
N LEU A 58 -6.49 7.46 14.17
CA LEU A 58 -7.73 6.80 14.57
C LEU A 58 -8.48 7.57 15.66
N ASP A 59 -7.77 8.11 16.65
CA ASP A 59 -8.32 8.78 17.83
C ASP A 59 -8.76 10.23 17.58
N GLY A 60 -8.26 10.86 16.50
CA GLY A 60 -8.62 12.24 16.17
C GLY A 60 -10.13 12.42 15.96
N THR A 61 -10.77 13.18 16.86
CA THR A 61 -12.18 13.62 16.83
C THR A 61 -12.37 14.93 16.05
N ASP A 62 -11.59 15.11 14.98
CA ASP A 62 -11.67 16.32 14.16
C ASP A 62 -13.01 16.43 13.43
N THR A 63 -13.75 17.49 13.74
CA THR A 63 -15.07 17.79 13.18
C THR A 63 -14.99 18.63 11.90
N SER A 64 -13.84 19.24 11.62
CA SER A 64 -13.61 20.04 10.42
C SER A 64 -13.59 19.15 9.18
N THR A 65 -14.52 19.41 8.25
CA THR A 65 -14.61 18.71 6.97
C THR A 65 -14.10 19.61 5.85
N LEU A 66 -13.12 19.15 5.10
CA LEU A 66 -12.70 19.76 3.84
C LEU A 66 -13.81 19.55 2.80
N ARG A 67 -14.40 20.65 2.32
CA ARG A 67 -15.40 20.62 1.24
C ARG A 67 -14.80 20.81 -0.16
N HIS A 68 -13.48 20.87 -0.26
CA HIS A 68 -12.80 21.16 -1.51
C HIS A 68 -12.85 19.96 -2.47
N THR A 69 -13.50 20.13 -3.62
CA THR A 69 -13.70 19.10 -4.66
C THR A 69 -12.38 18.56 -5.21
N GLY A 70 -11.34 19.40 -5.29
CA GLY A 70 -10.05 19.04 -5.87
C GLY A 70 -9.36 17.82 -5.22
N PHE A 71 -9.57 17.55 -3.92
CA PHE A 71 -9.01 16.34 -3.27
C PHE A 71 -9.78 15.07 -3.60
N THR A 72 -11.09 15.20 -3.80
CA THR A 72 -11.96 14.09 -4.18
C THR A 72 -11.68 13.65 -5.60
N GLU A 73 -11.46 14.61 -6.51
CA GLU A 73 -11.21 14.37 -7.93
C GLU A 73 -9.75 13.93 -8.21
N SER A 74 -8.80 14.36 -7.39
CA SER A 74 -7.39 14.01 -7.57
C SER A 74 -7.00 12.64 -7.01
N LEU A 75 -7.87 11.99 -6.23
CA LEU A 75 -7.63 10.63 -5.76
C LEU A 75 -7.88 9.64 -6.91
N PRO A 76 -6.86 8.92 -7.42
CA PRO A 76 -7.05 8.01 -8.54
C PRO A 76 -8.06 6.91 -8.21
N ASP A 77 -8.88 6.51 -9.20
CA ASP A 77 -9.95 5.52 -9.00
C ASP A 77 -9.42 4.17 -8.48
N SER A 78 -8.22 3.76 -8.88
CA SER A 78 -7.56 2.57 -8.38
C SER A 78 -7.32 2.66 -6.87
N LEU A 79 -6.69 3.74 -6.42
CA LEU A 79 -6.40 3.99 -5.00
C LEU A 79 -7.68 4.19 -4.19
N ARG A 80 -8.67 4.88 -4.77
CA ARG A 80 -9.99 5.05 -4.15
C ARG A 80 -10.69 3.71 -3.94
N SER A 81 -10.70 2.84 -4.94
CA SER A 81 -11.35 1.53 -4.87
C SER A 81 -10.66 0.60 -3.87
N GLU A 82 -9.32 0.68 -3.78
CA GLU A 82 -8.51 -0.07 -2.83
C GLU A 82 -8.79 0.38 -1.38
N LEU A 83 -8.67 1.69 -1.12
CA LEU A 83 -8.80 2.24 0.24
C LEU A 83 -10.26 2.28 0.71
N PHE A 84 -11.20 2.65 -0.17
CA PHE A 84 -12.59 2.98 0.19
C PHE A 84 -13.61 2.38 -0.80
N PRO A 85 -13.81 1.06 -0.83
CA PRO A 85 -14.74 0.42 -1.75
C PRO A 85 -16.18 0.88 -1.47
N GLY A 86 -16.75 1.68 -2.37
CA GLY A 86 -18.17 2.08 -2.35
C GLY A 86 -18.59 3.11 -1.30
N GLY A 87 -17.65 3.74 -0.57
CA GLY A 87 -17.95 4.68 0.49
C GLY A 87 -17.87 6.16 0.06
N LYS A 88 -18.76 7.01 0.62
CA LYS A 88 -18.57 8.47 0.57
C LYS A 88 -17.42 8.83 1.50
N VAL A 89 -16.32 9.33 0.93
CA VAL A 89 -15.13 9.70 1.68
C VAL A 89 -15.31 11.10 2.27
N ARG A 90 -15.07 11.23 3.58
CA ARG A 90 -14.94 12.51 4.29
C ARG A 90 -13.47 12.85 4.43
N TYR A 91 -13.11 14.08 4.06
CA TYR A 91 -11.75 14.59 4.14
C TYR A 91 -11.64 15.59 5.30
N THR A 92 -10.54 15.53 6.05
CA THR A 92 -10.27 16.37 7.21
C THR A 92 -8.81 16.85 7.12
N PRO A 93 -8.55 18.16 7.27
CA PRO A 93 -7.19 18.69 7.14
C PRO A 93 -6.36 18.34 8.36
N LEU A 94 -5.14 17.83 8.17
CA LEU A 94 -4.23 17.53 9.29
C LEU A 94 -3.05 18.50 9.34
N ALA A 95 -2.30 18.61 8.24
CA ALA A 95 -1.07 19.39 8.21
C ALA A 95 -0.74 19.93 6.83
N ARG A 96 -0.05 21.07 6.80
CA ARG A 96 0.57 21.66 5.61
C ARG A 96 2.06 21.89 5.88
N MET A 97 2.89 21.50 4.92
CA MET A 97 4.33 21.69 4.95
C MET A 97 4.76 22.41 3.67
N ALA A 98 5.61 23.42 3.79
CA ALA A 98 6.21 24.05 2.62
C ALA A 98 7.20 23.08 1.95
N ALA A 99 7.20 23.07 0.62
CA ALA A 99 8.24 22.39 -0.17
C ALA A 99 9.25 23.41 -0.69
N GLU A 100 10.48 22.96 -0.93
CA GLU A 100 11.46 23.76 -1.67
C GLU A 100 10.93 24.09 -3.07
N GLY A 101 11.20 25.30 -3.55
CA GLY A 101 10.72 25.77 -4.85
C GLY A 101 9.27 26.29 -4.87
N GLY A 102 8.66 26.54 -3.70
CA GLY A 102 7.37 27.22 -3.58
C GLY A 102 6.13 26.29 -3.67
N GLY A 103 6.34 24.98 -3.75
CA GLY A 103 5.28 23.98 -3.63
C GLY A 103 4.87 23.74 -2.17
N ALA A 104 3.97 22.77 -1.96
CA ALA A 104 3.54 22.37 -0.62
C ALA A 104 3.11 20.91 -0.55
N TYR A 105 3.25 20.31 0.63
CA TYR A 105 2.70 19.02 0.98
C TYR A 105 1.52 19.19 1.94
N TYR A 106 0.42 18.49 1.67
CA TYR A 106 -0.78 18.50 2.51
C TYR A 106 -1.08 17.10 3.01
N VAL A 107 -1.20 16.93 4.32
CA VAL A 107 -1.67 15.68 4.93
C VAL A 107 -3.15 15.82 5.21
N VAL A 108 -3.93 14.90 4.64
CA VAL A 108 -5.39 14.89 4.73
C VAL A 108 -5.83 13.54 5.27
N LYS A 109 -6.62 13.54 6.35
CA LYS A 109 -7.33 12.36 6.82
C LYS A 109 -8.53 12.11 5.92
N ALA A 110 -8.63 10.91 5.37
CA ALA A 110 -9.74 10.42 4.57
C ALA A 110 -10.45 9.29 5.33
N ALA A 111 -11.76 9.37 5.46
CA ALA A 111 -12.55 8.37 6.19
C ALA A 111 -13.82 7.98 5.43
N ALA A 112 -14.10 6.68 5.35
CA ALA A 112 -15.35 6.13 4.84
C ALA A 112 -15.78 4.91 5.66
N GLY A 113 -16.91 5.01 6.36
CA GLY A 113 -17.33 4.00 7.32
C GLY A 113 -16.28 3.82 8.43
N ALA A 114 -15.88 2.56 8.67
CA ALA A 114 -14.82 2.23 9.64
C ALA A 114 -13.40 2.47 9.11
N ARG A 115 -13.21 2.63 7.79
CA ARG A 115 -11.89 2.80 7.19
C ARG A 115 -11.42 4.24 7.30
N LYS A 116 -10.19 4.43 7.77
CA LYS A 116 -9.50 5.71 7.88
C LYS A 116 -8.11 5.56 7.26
N ALA A 117 -7.67 6.56 6.51
CA ALA A 117 -6.32 6.66 5.99
C ALA A 117 -5.84 8.12 6.04
N ALA A 118 -4.54 8.34 6.10
CA ALA A 118 -3.94 9.63 5.81
C ALA A 118 -3.39 9.62 4.38
N LEU A 119 -3.71 10.66 3.62
CA LEU A 119 -3.22 10.89 2.27
C LEU A 119 -2.27 12.08 2.29
N LEU A 120 -1.15 11.96 1.59
CA LEU A 120 -0.21 13.05 1.36
C LEU A 120 -0.40 13.55 -0.08
N TYR A 121 -0.85 14.79 -0.21
CA TYR A 121 -0.99 15.48 -1.48
C TYR A 121 0.21 16.38 -1.72
N VAL A 122 0.74 16.34 -2.95
CA VAL A 122 1.83 17.21 -3.40
C VAL A 122 1.25 18.29 -4.30
N CYS A 123 1.56 19.54 -3.99
CA CYS A 123 1.18 20.70 -4.78
C CYS A 123 2.41 21.37 -5.39
N ASP A 124 2.30 21.78 -6.65
CA ASP A 124 3.30 22.62 -7.31
C ASP A 124 3.25 24.07 -6.82
N LYS A 125 4.12 24.92 -7.38
CA LYS A 125 4.19 26.35 -7.04
C LYS A 125 2.90 27.11 -7.40
N GLU A 126 2.12 26.61 -8.36
CA GLU A 126 0.79 27.12 -8.70
C GLU A 126 -0.33 26.57 -7.81
N GLN A 127 0.01 25.84 -6.73
CA GLN A 127 -0.93 25.19 -5.82
C GLN A 127 -1.82 24.13 -6.49
N ARG A 128 -1.40 23.56 -7.62
CA ARG A 128 -2.11 22.45 -8.27
C ARG A 128 -1.64 21.13 -7.69
N ILE A 129 -2.58 20.22 -7.43
CA ILE A 129 -2.28 18.87 -6.99
C ILE A 129 -1.61 18.11 -8.15
N VAL A 130 -0.37 17.67 -7.92
CA VAL A 130 0.45 16.96 -8.90
C VAL A 130 0.77 15.53 -8.48
N GLY A 131 0.48 15.14 -7.24
CA GLY A 131 0.68 13.79 -6.75
C GLY A 131 -0.14 13.50 -5.49
N VAL A 132 -0.48 12.24 -5.29
CA VAL A 132 -1.19 11.73 -4.10
C VAL A 132 -0.51 10.45 -3.65
N PHE A 133 -0.26 10.31 -2.35
CA PHE A 133 0.34 9.14 -1.75
C PHE A 133 -0.49 8.64 -0.56
N PRO A 134 -0.73 7.32 -0.43
CA PRO A 134 -1.32 6.74 0.77
C PRO A 134 -0.32 6.80 1.93
N PHE A 135 -0.25 7.96 2.59
CA PHE A 135 0.73 8.28 3.61
C PHE A 135 0.70 7.28 4.75
N LEU A 136 -0.46 7.04 5.35
CA LEU A 136 -0.66 6.05 6.39
C LEU A 136 -1.99 5.33 6.19
N VAL A 137 -1.95 4.01 6.13
CA VAL A 137 -3.13 3.15 5.99
C VAL A 137 -3.05 2.10 7.09
N PRO A 138 -3.69 2.35 8.25
CA PRO A 138 -3.73 1.37 9.33
C PRO A 138 -4.27 0.04 8.83
N ASP A 139 -3.64 -1.05 9.26
CA ASP A 139 -4.19 -2.38 9.07
C ASP A 139 -5.22 -2.70 10.17
N GLY A 140 -5.90 -3.83 10.02
CA GLY A 140 -6.87 -4.28 11.01
C GLY A 140 -6.25 -5.11 12.12
N ASP A 141 -4.92 -5.19 12.22
CA ASP A 141 -4.22 -6.09 13.13
C ASP A 141 -3.81 -5.35 14.42
N ALA A 142 -4.46 -5.73 15.53
CA ALA A 142 -4.20 -5.13 16.84
C ALA A 142 -2.80 -5.43 17.39
N SER A 143 -2.07 -6.40 16.82
CA SER A 143 -0.68 -6.70 17.18
C SER A 143 0.32 -5.75 16.51
N THR A 144 -0.12 -4.95 15.53
CA THR A 144 0.76 -4.01 14.83
C THR A 144 0.61 -2.58 15.35
N SER A 145 1.66 -1.80 15.16
CA SER A 145 1.66 -0.35 15.35
C SER A 145 2.33 0.28 14.14
N GLN A 146 1.65 1.23 13.51
CA GLN A 146 2.09 1.84 12.27
C GLN A 146 2.33 3.33 12.42
N ALA A 147 3.36 3.80 11.71
CA ALA A 147 3.66 5.20 11.62
C ALA A 147 4.13 5.56 10.22
N SER A 148 3.88 6.81 9.83
CA SER A 148 4.42 7.38 8.62
C SER A 148 5.03 8.74 8.90
N SER A 149 6.14 9.04 8.24
CA SER A 149 6.84 10.30 8.40
C SER A 149 7.32 10.85 7.06
N ILE A 150 7.53 12.16 7.02
CA ILE A 150 8.24 12.87 5.98
C ILE A 150 9.38 13.65 6.62
N ASP A 151 10.61 13.42 6.17
CA ASP A 151 11.80 14.04 6.74
C ASP A 151 12.17 15.35 6.04
N LYS A 152 13.26 15.99 6.47
CA LYS A 152 13.74 17.26 5.89
C LYS A 152 14.25 17.14 4.44
N SER A 153 14.57 15.92 4.00
CA SER A 153 14.92 15.61 2.62
C SER A 153 13.69 15.27 1.76
N TYR A 154 12.49 15.38 2.32
CA TYR A 154 11.22 14.98 1.72
C TYR A 154 11.10 13.47 1.45
N SER A 155 11.94 12.65 2.08
CA SER A 155 11.80 11.20 2.05
C SER A 155 10.63 10.81 2.94
N ILE A 156 9.78 9.93 2.42
CA ILE A 156 8.58 9.45 3.10
C ILE A 156 8.85 8.05 3.61
N THR A 157 8.80 7.86 4.92
CA THR A 157 8.96 6.55 5.55
C THR A 157 7.61 6.05 6.02
N ARG A 158 7.27 4.80 5.71
CA ARG A 158 6.19 4.04 6.35
C ARG A 158 6.82 2.93 7.17
N SER A 159 6.46 2.83 8.44
CA SER A 159 6.97 1.79 9.34
C SER A 159 5.83 1.03 9.98
N VAL A 160 6.04 -0.27 10.16
CA VAL A 160 5.17 -1.16 10.94
C VAL A 160 6.03 -1.86 11.98
N VAL A 161 5.54 -1.90 13.20
CA VAL A 161 6.13 -2.64 14.31
C VAL A 161 5.11 -3.69 14.72
N GLN A 162 5.48 -4.97 14.74
CA GLN A 162 4.63 -6.04 15.22
C GLN A 162 5.09 -6.50 16.60
N LYS A 163 4.19 -6.46 17.57
CA LYS A 163 4.45 -6.99 18.91
C LYS A 163 4.23 -8.49 18.90
N LYS A 164 5.27 -9.26 19.26
CA LYS A 164 5.16 -10.69 19.58
C LYS A 164 4.96 -10.85 21.09
N ASP A 165 4.17 -11.85 21.49
CA ASP A 165 3.63 -12.01 22.85
C ASP A 165 4.69 -12.18 23.96
N ASN A 166 5.99 -12.34 23.65
CA ASN A 166 7.01 -12.33 24.71
C ASN A 166 8.49 -12.11 24.34
N GLU A 167 8.89 -11.81 23.10
CA GLU A 167 10.27 -11.32 22.82
C GLU A 167 10.41 -10.79 21.38
N THR A 168 11.15 -9.67 21.28
CA THR A 168 11.53 -8.89 20.07
C THR A 168 10.37 -8.46 19.15
N ALA A 169 10.11 -7.15 19.10
CA ALA A 169 9.23 -6.59 18.09
C ALA A 169 9.89 -6.73 16.72
N SER A 170 9.17 -7.29 15.74
CA SER A 170 9.64 -7.30 14.35
C SER A 170 9.27 -5.95 13.73
N ASP A 171 10.21 -5.36 13.01
CA ASP A 171 10.03 -4.07 12.34
C ASP A 171 10.00 -4.26 10.82
N GLY A 172 9.16 -3.49 10.15
CA GLY A 172 9.14 -3.33 8.70
C GLY A 172 9.14 -1.86 8.32
N LYS A 173 9.81 -1.51 7.22
CA LYS A 173 10.02 -0.13 6.78
C LYS A 173 10.10 0.01 5.26
N ASP A 174 9.24 0.85 4.70
CA ASP A 174 9.34 1.29 3.31
C ASP A 174 9.70 2.78 3.24
N VAL A 175 10.59 3.15 2.32
CA VAL A 175 10.99 4.55 2.08
C VAL A 175 10.72 4.92 0.64
N TYR A 176 10.03 6.03 0.45
CA TYR A 176 9.62 6.56 -0.84
C TYR A 176 10.16 7.98 -1.04
N ILE A 177 10.38 8.35 -2.29
CA ILE A 177 10.63 9.74 -2.71
C ILE A 177 9.62 10.14 -3.77
N TYR A 178 9.27 11.43 -3.81
CA TYR A 178 8.46 11.97 -4.90
C TYR A 178 9.37 12.36 -6.08
N ASN A 179 9.19 11.69 -7.22
CA ASN A 179 9.85 12.03 -8.46
C ASN A 179 9.08 13.15 -9.17
N THR A 180 9.64 14.35 -9.17
CA THR A 180 9.02 15.54 -9.75
C THR A 180 8.87 15.46 -11.28
N ALA A 181 9.78 14.78 -11.97
CA ALA A 181 9.74 14.61 -13.43
C ALA A 181 8.62 13.65 -13.86
N LEU A 182 8.48 12.53 -13.13
CA LEU A 182 7.46 11.52 -13.40
C LEU A 182 6.12 11.78 -12.68
N LYS A 183 6.07 12.80 -11.82
CA LYS A 183 4.93 13.12 -10.95
C LYS A 183 4.38 11.90 -10.21
N SER A 184 5.29 11.08 -9.69
CA SER A 184 4.96 9.80 -9.04
C SER A 184 5.88 9.52 -7.86
N PHE A 185 5.44 8.65 -6.97
CA PHE A 185 6.23 8.19 -5.83
C PHE A 185 7.01 6.94 -6.20
N THR A 186 8.29 6.91 -5.87
CA THR A 186 9.19 5.79 -6.13
C THR A 186 9.63 5.19 -4.80
N LEU A 187 9.43 3.88 -4.63
CA LEU A 187 10.01 3.11 -3.52
C LEU A 187 11.52 3.01 -3.72
N ILE A 188 12.30 3.47 -2.76
CA ILE A 188 13.78 3.46 -2.81
C ILE A 188 14.41 2.52 -1.80
N MET A 189 13.66 2.10 -0.78
CA MET A 189 14.10 1.14 0.22
C MET A 189 12.90 0.38 0.76
N THR A 190 13.05 -0.93 0.93
CA THR A 190 12.09 -1.77 1.64
C THR A 190 12.87 -2.69 2.57
N ASP A 191 12.48 -2.68 3.82
CA ASP A 191 12.87 -3.62 4.85
C ASP A 191 11.57 -4.34 5.26
N PRO A 192 11.25 -5.48 4.67
CA PRO A 192 9.99 -6.15 4.94
C PRO A 192 9.96 -6.63 6.39
N LEU A 193 8.79 -6.52 7.01
CA LEU A 193 8.51 -7.19 8.28
C LEU A 193 8.91 -8.68 8.13
N GLU A 194 9.65 -9.26 9.08
CA GLU A 194 10.31 -10.56 8.91
C GLU A 194 9.38 -11.66 8.38
N ASP A 195 8.12 -11.67 8.82
CA ASP A 195 7.09 -12.64 8.42
C ASP A 195 6.50 -12.37 7.01
N ARG A 196 6.83 -11.25 6.36
CA ARG A 196 6.36 -10.80 5.03
C ARG A 196 7.42 -10.82 3.91
N ARG A 197 8.61 -11.40 4.11
CA ARG A 197 9.58 -11.63 3.01
C ARG A 197 9.07 -12.61 1.94
N ASP A 198 8.56 -12.15 0.80
CA ASP A 198 8.12 -13.03 -0.30
C ASP A 198 9.15 -14.14 -0.63
N VAL A 199 8.68 -15.40 -0.66
CA VAL A 199 9.52 -16.56 -1.01
C VAL A 199 9.67 -16.60 -2.52
N LEU A 200 10.89 -16.42 -3.01
CA LEU A 200 11.17 -16.47 -4.44
C LEU A 200 11.26 -17.92 -4.93
N ASN A 201 10.37 -18.32 -5.82
CA ASN A 201 10.44 -19.62 -6.49
C ASN A 201 11.50 -19.62 -7.62
N PRO A 202 12.65 -20.31 -7.47
CA PRO A 202 13.77 -20.25 -8.43
C PRO A 202 13.51 -20.98 -9.75
N ILE A 203 12.39 -21.71 -9.87
CA ILE A 203 12.01 -22.42 -11.10
C ILE A 203 10.75 -21.84 -11.74
N ASP A 204 10.25 -20.69 -11.27
CA ASP A 204 8.97 -20.16 -11.74
C ASP A 204 8.96 -19.88 -13.25
N THR A 205 10.10 -19.44 -13.78
CA THR A 205 10.30 -19.12 -15.19
C THR A 205 10.49 -20.34 -16.10
N LEU A 206 10.62 -21.55 -15.55
CA LEU A 206 10.78 -22.77 -16.34
C LEU A 206 9.47 -23.18 -17.01
N LYS A 207 9.61 -23.95 -18.09
CA LYS A 207 8.47 -24.42 -18.89
C LYS A 207 7.55 -25.36 -18.09
N ARG A 208 6.26 -25.34 -18.46
CA ARG A 208 5.15 -26.08 -17.84
C ARG A 208 4.39 -26.93 -18.87
N THR A 209 5.12 -27.67 -19.69
CA THR A 209 4.51 -28.49 -20.76
C THR A 209 4.12 -29.88 -20.29
N HIS A 210 4.75 -30.40 -19.23
CA HIS A 210 4.41 -31.69 -18.65
C HIS A 210 3.02 -31.65 -17.97
N PRO A 211 2.18 -32.70 -18.07
CA PRO A 211 0.84 -32.70 -17.47
C PRO A 211 0.80 -32.45 -15.95
N LEU A 212 1.86 -32.89 -15.26
CA LEU A 212 2.04 -32.72 -13.81
C LEU A 212 2.65 -31.35 -13.43
N ALA A 213 3.12 -30.56 -14.40
CA ALA A 213 3.69 -29.25 -14.14
C ALA A 213 2.62 -28.28 -13.65
N GLY A 214 2.98 -27.47 -12.65
CA GLY A 214 2.03 -26.61 -11.96
C GLY A 214 2.59 -26.09 -10.64
N ASP A 215 1.84 -25.18 -10.02
CA ASP A 215 2.10 -24.77 -8.64
C ASP A 215 1.02 -25.40 -7.78
N TYR A 216 1.45 -26.07 -6.72
CA TYR A 216 0.60 -26.71 -5.75
C TYR A 216 0.78 -25.98 -4.44
N VAL A 217 -0.22 -25.22 -4.01
CA VAL A 217 -0.07 -24.16 -3.02
C VAL A 217 -1.04 -24.41 -1.88
N ARG A 218 -0.53 -24.58 -0.66
CA ARG A 218 -1.34 -24.57 0.57
C ARG A 218 -1.52 -23.14 1.06
N ASN A 219 -0.43 -22.37 1.09
CA ASN A 219 -0.39 -20.93 1.32
C ASN A 219 0.89 -20.34 0.66
N GLU A 220 1.09 -19.03 0.74
CA GLU A 220 2.21 -18.32 0.10
C GLU A 220 3.60 -18.79 0.59
N ARG A 221 3.67 -19.44 1.76
CA ARG A 221 4.89 -19.96 2.40
C ARG A 221 4.98 -21.49 2.39
N ASN A 222 4.01 -22.18 1.80
CA ASN A 222 3.93 -23.63 1.80
C ASN A 222 3.43 -24.10 0.45
N PHE A 223 4.37 -24.37 -0.45
CA PHE A 223 4.06 -24.70 -1.83
C PHE A 223 5.09 -25.64 -2.46
N ILE A 224 4.62 -26.33 -3.50
CA ILE A 224 5.42 -27.19 -4.36
C ILE A 224 5.23 -26.71 -5.79
N SER A 225 6.32 -26.26 -6.40
CA SER A 225 6.37 -25.94 -7.82
C SER A 225 6.92 -27.11 -8.58
N VAL A 226 6.23 -27.52 -9.65
CA VAL A 226 6.66 -28.58 -10.55
C VAL A 226 6.78 -28.00 -11.95
N ARG A 227 7.89 -28.32 -12.61
CA ARG A 227 8.26 -27.83 -13.94
C ARG A 227 8.86 -28.96 -14.76
N ASP A 228 9.01 -28.71 -16.04
CA ASP A 228 9.62 -29.66 -16.97
C ASP A 228 11.08 -29.94 -16.55
N ALA A 229 11.53 -31.18 -16.72
CA ALA A 229 12.93 -31.57 -16.56
C ALA A 229 13.61 -31.78 -17.92
N ARG A 230 14.80 -32.40 -17.91
CA ARG A 230 15.56 -32.73 -19.12
C ARG A 230 14.86 -33.78 -19.98
N SER A 231 14.16 -34.71 -19.33
CA SER A 231 13.47 -35.84 -19.97
C SER A 231 12.01 -35.91 -19.57
N THR A 232 11.19 -36.63 -20.33
CA THR A 232 9.78 -36.86 -20.03
C THR A 232 9.56 -37.85 -18.88
N SER A 233 10.59 -38.60 -18.48
CA SER A 233 10.60 -39.48 -17.31
C SER A 233 10.96 -38.75 -16.02
N GLU A 234 11.22 -37.44 -16.08
CA GLU A 234 11.68 -36.65 -14.94
C GLU A 234 10.84 -35.38 -14.80
N ILE A 235 10.78 -34.86 -13.59
CA ILE A 235 10.20 -33.55 -13.28
C ILE A 235 11.16 -32.74 -12.42
N SER A 236 11.24 -31.44 -12.66
CA SER A 236 11.97 -30.51 -11.79
C SER A 236 11.01 -29.99 -10.74
N PHE A 237 11.42 -29.94 -9.48
CA PHE A 237 10.59 -29.41 -8.41
C PHE A 237 11.34 -28.41 -7.54
N TYR A 238 10.56 -27.56 -6.87
CA TYR A 238 10.97 -26.71 -5.79
C TYR A 238 9.89 -26.73 -4.72
N ILE A 239 10.28 -27.02 -3.48
CA ILE A 239 9.42 -27.08 -2.31
C ILE A 239 9.88 -25.98 -1.37
N HIS A 240 8.94 -25.20 -0.88
CA HIS A 240 9.13 -24.31 0.27
C HIS A 240 8.08 -24.65 1.32
N PHE A 241 8.50 -24.74 2.58
CA PHE A 241 7.61 -24.97 3.70
C PHE A 241 8.07 -24.21 4.94
N GLU A 242 7.07 -23.76 5.70
CA GLU A 242 7.22 -23.11 6.99
C GLU A 242 6.09 -23.64 7.89
N LYS A 243 6.47 -24.33 8.98
CA LYS A 243 5.50 -24.91 9.92
C LYS A 243 5.58 -24.28 11.31
N ASP A 244 6.79 -24.09 11.83
CA ASP A 244 7.12 -23.54 13.15
C ASP A 244 8.47 -22.77 13.05
N GLU A 245 8.88 -21.99 14.06
CA GLU A 245 10.10 -21.16 14.02
C GLU A 245 11.39 -21.96 13.69
N ASP A 246 11.45 -23.23 14.11
CA ASP A 246 12.57 -24.15 13.86
C ASP A 246 12.34 -25.12 12.67
N CYS A 247 11.23 -24.97 11.93
CA CYS A 247 10.80 -25.91 10.88
C CYS A 247 10.50 -25.16 9.58
N ASN A 248 11.55 -24.58 9.01
CA ASN A 248 11.52 -23.87 7.74
C ASN A 248 12.56 -24.46 6.80
N GLY A 249 12.20 -24.68 5.54
CA GLY A 249 13.17 -25.23 4.60
C GLY A 249 12.75 -25.16 3.15
N GLU A 250 13.77 -25.29 2.32
CA GLU A 250 13.66 -25.28 0.87
C GLU A 250 14.33 -26.52 0.30
N LEU A 251 13.70 -27.13 -0.70
CA LEU A 251 14.31 -28.21 -1.45
C LEU A 251 14.03 -28.07 -2.94
N LYS A 252 15.10 -28.08 -3.72
CA LYS A 252 15.08 -28.09 -5.18
C LYS A 252 15.73 -29.36 -5.69
N GLY A 253 15.12 -29.99 -6.68
CA GLY A 253 15.70 -31.19 -7.27
C GLY A 253 14.99 -31.66 -8.53
N THR A 254 15.45 -32.79 -9.03
CA THR A 254 14.83 -33.52 -10.14
C THR A 254 14.34 -34.87 -9.62
N ALA A 255 13.04 -35.13 -9.73
CA ALA A 255 12.44 -36.40 -9.33
C ALA A 255 12.21 -37.28 -10.57
N LEU A 256 12.48 -38.59 -10.43
CA LEU A 256 12.24 -39.58 -11.45
C LEU A 256 10.80 -40.11 -11.34
N LEU A 257 10.07 -40.14 -12.46
CA LEU A 257 8.74 -40.74 -12.51
C LEU A 257 8.84 -42.26 -12.42
N THR A 258 8.32 -42.83 -11.33
CA THR A 258 8.19 -44.28 -11.13
C THR A 258 6.85 -44.81 -11.65
N SER A 259 5.88 -43.93 -11.85
CA SER A 259 4.61 -44.20 -12.53
C SER A 259 4.06 -42.90 -13.15
N SER A 260 2.91 -42.96 -13.82
CA SER A 260 2.25 -41.79 -14.42
C SER A 260 1.85 -40.70 -13.41
N LYS A 261 1.81 -41.03 -12.11
CA LYS A 261 1.38 -40.13 -11.03
C LYS A 261 2.33 -40.12 -9.84
N THR A 262 3.47 -40.81 -9.91
CA THR A 262 4.39 -40.88 -8.77
C THR A 262 5.78 -40.51 -9.23
N ALA A 263 6.40 -39.54 -8.56
CA ALA A 263 7.78 -39.16 -8.78
C ALA A 263 8.57 -39.34 -7.48
N VAL A 264 9.79 -39.86 -7.59
CA VAL A 264 10.67 -40.09 -6.46
C VAL A 264 11.96 -39.31 -6.66
N TYR A 265 12.31 -38.49 -5.67
CA TYR A 265 13.58 -37.80 -5.60
C TYR A 265 14.54 -38.60 -4.72
N ARG A 266 15.74 -38.85 -5.26
CA ARG A 266 16.87 -39.43 -4.55
C ARG A 266 18.14 -38.75 -5.04
N GLN A 267 18.97 -38.28 -4.12
CA GLN A 267 20.28 -37.73 -4.47
C GLN A 267 21.37 -38.69 -3.99
N GLY A 268 22.31 -39.04 -4.88
CA GLY A 268 23.42 -39.92 -4.54
C GLY A 268 24.24 -39.35 -3.39
N GLY A 269 24.37 -40.11 -2.30
CA GLY A 269 25.10 -39.70 -1.09
C GLY A 269 24.27 -38.94 -0.05
N ASP A 270 22.99 -38.65 -0.33
CA ASP A 270 22.03 -38.07 0.62
C ASP A 270 20.95 -39.13 0.95
N PRO A 271 20.74 -39.50 2.23
CA PRO A 271 19.70 -40.46 2.62
C PRO A 271 18.28 -39.87 2.53
N CYS A 272 18.12 -38.63 2.07
CA CYS A 272 16.82 -38.06 1.79
C CYS A 272 16.15 -38.74 0.58
N VAL A 273 14.98 -39.33 0.82
CA VAL A 273 14.09 -39.86 -0.22
C VAL A 273 12.72 -39.22 -0.08
N LEU A 274 12.29 -38.53 -1.14
CA LEU A 274 10.97 -37.91 -1.21
C LEU A 274 10.11 -38.54 -2.30
N GLU A 275 8.85 -38.75 -1.98
CA GLU A 275 7.82 -39.19 -2.91
C GLU A 275 6.78 -38.08 -3.13
N LEU A 276 6.48 -37.81 -4.39
CA LEU A 276 5.42 -36.92 -4.83
C LEU A 276 4.34 -37.75 -5.55
N THR A 277 3.17 -37.86 -4.94
CA THR A 277 2.00 -38.54 -5.51
C THR A 277 1.01 -37.53 -6.04
N PHE A 278 0.78 -37.53 -7.34
CA PHE A 278 -0.09 -36.59 -8.04
C PHE A 278 -1.52 -37.11 -8.13
N GLY A 279 -2.44 -36.39 -7.51
CA GLY A 279 -3.88 -36.54 -7.66
C GLY A 279 -4.40 -35.81 -8.91
N ALA A 280 -5.73 -35.69 -9.03
CA ALA A 280 -6.34 -34.95 -10.13
C ALA A 280 -6.00 -33.45 -10.07
N ASN A 281 -6.04 -32.86 -8.87
CA ASN A 281 -5.85 -31.43 -8.63
C ASN A 281 -4.99 -31.15 -7.39
N SER A 282 -4.14 -32.10 -7.00
CA SER A 282 -3.25 -31.91 -5.85
C SER A 282 -2.01 -32.78 -5.99
N VAL A 283 -0.98 -32.45 -5.21
CA VAL A 283 0.17 -33.32 -4.99
C VAL A 283 0.25 -33.63 -3.49
N THR A 284 0.43 -34.89 -3.16
CA THR A 284 0.79 -35.32 -1.82
C THR A 284 2.28 -35.57 -1.78
N MET A 285 2.95 -34.96 -0.82
CA MET A 285 4.37 -35.12 -0.57
C MET A 285 4.56 -35.98 0.68
N ARG A 286 5.47 -36.95 0.57
CA ARG A 286 5.83 -37.85 1.65
C ARG A 286 7.33 -38.03 1.75
N GLU A 287 7.83 -38.05 2.97
CA GLU A 287 9.20 -38.44 3.27
C GLU A 287 9.27 -39.95 3.43
N MET A 288 10.05 -40.59 2.57
CA MET A 288 10.28 -42.03 2.69
C MET A 288 11.47 -42.33 3.59
N GLU A 289 12.51 -41.48 3.54
CA GLU A 289 13.72 -41.61 4.36
C GLU A 289 14.16 -40.21 4.83
N GLY A 290 14.30 -40.03 6.15
CA GLY A 290 14.21 -38.76 6.87
C GLY A 290 15.12 -37.62 6.38
N CYS A 291 14.59 -36.81 5.46
CA CYS A 291 15.27 -35.65 4.89
C CYS A 291 15.50 -34.55 5.93
N GLY A 292 14.69 -34.52 7.00
CA GLY A 292 14.61 -33.42 7.99
C GLY A 292 15.58 -33.59 9.11
N SER A 293 15.62 -34.78 9.66
CA SER A 293 16.64 -35.14 10.64
C SER A 293 18.04 -34.99 10.07
N HIS A 294 18.24 -35.19 8.75
CA HIS A 294 19.52 -34.97 8.08
C HIS A 294 19.84 -33.51 7.75
N ARG A 295 18.82 -32.64 7.69
CA ARG A 295 18.96 -31.21 7.40
C ARG A 295 18.82 -30.32 8.64
N GLY A 296 18.90 -30.91 9.84
CA GLY A 296 18.78 -30.18 11.11
C GLY A 296 17.36 -29.72 11.45
N LEU A 297 16.35 -30.22 10.72
CA LEU A 297 14.95 -29.91 10.92
C LEU A 297 14.32 -30.90 11.90
N LYS A 298 13.58 -30.38 12.88
CA LYS A 298 12.91 -31.19 13.92
C LYS A 298 11.56 -31.77 13.48
N CYS A 299 11.22 -31.67 12.20
CA CYS A 299 9.88 -31.92 11.70
C CYS A 299 9.85 -32.77 10.41
N LEU A 300 8.71 -33.43 10.20
CA LEU A 300 8.39 -34.15 8.97
C LEU A 300 7.70 -33.22 7.97
N PHE A 301 7.95 -33.48 6.69
CA PHE A 301 7.65 -32.59 5.56
C PHE A 301 6.58 -33.27 4.71
N GLU A 302 5.46 -33.57 5.34
CA GLU A 302 4.39 -34.32 4.70
C GLU A 302 3.18 -33.42 4.50
N GLY A 303 2.44 -33.66 3.42
CA GLY A 303 1.28 -32.84 3.17
C GLY A 303 0.64 -33.01 1.81
N ASN A 304 -0.63 -32.64 1.75
CA ASN A 304 -1.36 -32.45 0.51
C ASN A 304 -1.36 -30.96 0.12
N PHE A 305 -1.11 -30.68 -1.16
CA PHE A 305 -0.99 -29.35 -1.73
C PHE A 305 -1.91 -29.24 -2.96
N PRO A 306 -2.99 -28.44 -2.91
CA PRO A 306 -3.91 -28.29 -4.03
C PRO A 306 -3.28 -27.48 -5.17
N ARG A 307 -3.62 -27.82 -6.41
CA ARG A 307 -3.15 -27.12 -7.60
C ARG A 307 -3.75 -25.72 -7.66
N LYS A 308 -2.89 -24.70 -7.78
CA LYS A 308 -3.27 -23.32 -7.98
C LYS A 308 -3.95 -23.18 -9.34
N LYS A 309 -5.14 -22.57 -9.36
CA LYS A 309 -5.85 -22.27 -10.60
C LYS A 309 -5.09 -21.18 -11.36
N GLU A 310 -4.77 -21.42 -12.62
CA GLU A 310 -4.18 -20.40 -13.48
C GLU A 310 -5.24 -19.31 -13.73
N VAL A 311 -4.89 -18.06 -13.41
CA VAL A 311 -5.69 -16.91 -13.83
C VAL A 311 -5.40 -16.72 -15.32
N SER A 312 -6.31 -17.19 -16.18
CA SER A 312 -6.15 -17.05 -17.62
C SER A 312 -5.94 -15.57 -17.96
N SER A 313 -4.82 -15.24 -18.60
CA SER A 313 -4.62 -13.93 -19.19
C SER A 313 -5.75 -13.66 -20.18
N LYS A 314 -6.45 -12.53 -20.01
CA LYS A 314 -7.50 -12.10 -20.95
C LYS A 314 -6.90 -12.09 -22.37
N PRO A 315 -7.53 -12.74 -23.36
CA PRO A 315 -7.06 -12.68 -24.73
C PRO A 315 -7.02 -11.22 -25.19
N ALA A 316 -5.89 -10.81 -25.77
CA ALA A 316 -5.76 -9.51 -26.41
C ALA A 316 -6.87 -9.34 -27.47
N PRO A 317 -7.52 -8.16 -27.57
CA PRO A 317 -8.62 -7.96 -28.51
C PRO A 317 -8.10 -8.09 -29.94
N LYS A 318 -8.66 -9.06 -30.68
CA LYS A 318 -8.40 -9.25 -32.11
C LYS A 318 -8.82 -7.99 -32.87
N LYS A 319 -7.87 -7.29 -33.49
CA LYS A 319 -8.13 -6.21 -34.46
C LYS A 319 -9.00 -6.77 -35.59
N LYS A 320 -10.24 -6.28 -35.71
CA LYS A 320 -11.07 -6.51 -36.88
C LYS A 320 -10.44 -5.77 -38.07
N VAL A 321 -9.93 -6.52 -39.04
CA VAL A 321 -9.61 -6.00 -40.37
C VAL A 321 -10.95 -5.69 -41.05
N LYS A 322 -11.21 -4.42 -41.33
CA LYS A 322 -12.33 -4.02 -42.21
C LYS A 322 -11.96 -4.41 -43.63
N LYS A 323 -12.81 -5.22 -44.26
CA LYS A 323 -12.92 -5.30 -45.73
C LYS A 323 -13.68 -4.10 -46.24
#